data_AF-A0A4T0FJG9-F1
#
_entry.id   AF-A0A4T0FJG9-F1
#
_cell.length_a   1.000
_cell.length_b   1.000
_cell.length_c   1.000
_cell.angle_alpha   90.00
_cell.angle_beta   90.00
_cell.angle_gamma   90.00
#
_symmetry.space_group_name_H-M   'P 1'
#
loop_
_entity.id
_entity.type
_entity.pdbx_description
1 polymer ?
#
loop_
_entity_poly.entity_id
_entity_poly.type
_entity_poly.pdbx_seq_one_letter_code
_entity_poly.pdbx_strand_id
1 'polypeptide(L)'
;MPHKRAKRSVRDTQNKETGFNNAPSGYRIDNEQLPKGAMRVLMGGQIQAAYRDKKKRKRGDSDKDGDKSKAEELKIRPGERLGDFHRRVDDSMRRDINSTIRSNTSEKAAKRMNKKLEEEASSKETKKLADKEKRDKKQREAAEAEAERAARAAQEEEEGQDSDGETMKPVKDFAAAERVRLNDVAQAPPSLPRMKRQAKRYGVEDSNAGSRVGAPLMRQMELEKERQRVINLYRAQKGKRLEDWVSSKEKGE
;
A
#
# COMPACT_ATOMS: atom_id res chain seq x y z
N MET A 1 -9.48 -26.95 -17.93
CA MET A 1 -8.66 -28.11 -17.52
C MET A 1 -9.57 -29.13 -16.86
N PRO A 2 -9.61 -30.40 -17.33
CA PRO A 2 -10.41 -31.42 -16.68
C PRO A 2 -9.78 -31.77 -15.33
N HIS A 3 -10.45 -31.43 -14.24
CA HIS A 3 -10.01 -31.82 -12.90
C HIS A 3 -10.16 -33.34 -12.73
N LYS A 4 -9.10 -34.01 -12.26
CA LYS A 4 -9.16 -35.45 -11.93
C LYS A 4 -10.16 -35.64 -10.78
N ARG A 5 -11.34 -36.20 -11.10
CA ARG A 5 -12.28 -36.66 -10.07
C ARG A 5 -11.66 -37.85 -9.34
N ALA A 6 -11.94 -37.99 -8.04
CA ALA A 6 -11.57 -39.18 -7.27
C ALA A 6 -12.10 -40.45 -7.97
N LYS A 7 -11.43 -41.59 -7.75
CA LYS A 7 -11.86 -42.89 -8.30
C LYS A 7 -13.31 -43.18 -7.89
N ARG A 8 -14.06 -43.83 -8.79
CA ARG A 8 -15.49 -44.12 -8.59
C ARG A 8 -15.75 -44.87 -7.28
N SER A 9 -14.90 -45.83 -6.91
CA SER A 9 -14.99 -46.56 -5.64
C SER A 9 -14.93 -45.66 -4.40
N VAL A 10 -14.03 -44.68 -4.40
CA VAL A 10 -13.87 -43.70 -3.30
C VAL A 10 -15.10 -42.80 -3.21
N ARG A 11 -15.71 -42.47 -4.36
CA ARG A 11 -16.92 -41.65 -4.38
C ARG A 11 -18.15 -42.43 -3.92
N ASP A 12 -18.26 -43.69 -4.32
CA ASP A 12 -19.41 -44.52 -3.97
C ASP A 12 -19.36 -44.92 -2.48
N THR A 13 -18.17 -45.12 -1.91
CA THR A 13 -17.97 -45.30 -0.46
C THR A 13 -18.33 -44.03 0.30
N GLN A 14 -17.81 -42.87 -0.11
CA GLN A 14 -18.17 -41.58 0.49
C GLN A 14 -19.67 -41.31 0.40
N ASN A 15 -20.30 -41.52 -0.76
CA ASN A 15 -21.74 -41.32 -0.92
C ASN A 15 -22.58 -42.29 -0.09
N LYS A 16 -22.10 -43.51 0.15
CA LYS A 16 -22.76 -44.48 1.04
C LYS A 16 -22.62 -44.08 2.51
N GLU A 17 -21.43 -43.62 2.92
CA GLU A 17 -21.13 -43.16 4.28
C GLU A 17 -21.86 -41.86 4.62
N THR A 18 -21.84 -40.89 3.70
CA THR A 18 -22.55 -39.63 3.87
C THR A 18 -24.04 -39.79 3.61
N GLY A 19 -24.48 -40.84 2.93
CA GLY A 19 -25.85 -40.97 2.45
C GLY A 19 -26.16 -40.04 1.28
N PHE A 20 -27.23 -40.37 0.55
CA PHE A 20 -27.82 -39.51 -0.46
C PHE A 20 -28.93 -38.70 0.21
N ASN A 21 -28.88 -37.37 0.08
CA ASN A 21 -29.89 -36.45 0.63
C ASN A 21 -29.83 -36.24 2.16
N ASN A 22 -28.64 -35.95 2.70
CA ASN A 22 -28.51 -35.34 4.03
C ASN A 22 -29.06 -33.92 4.01
N ALA A 23 -30.39 -33.78 4.12
CA ALA A 23 -30.97 -32.54 4.61
C ALA A 23 -30.26 -32.19 5.93
N PRO A 24 -29.97 -30.90 6.21
CA PRO A 24 -29.29 -30.48 7.43
C PRO A 24 -30.06 -31.00 8.65
N SER A 25 -29.63 -32.15 9.17
CA SER A 25 -30.31 -32.89 10.23
C SER A 25 -29.89 -32.26 11.56
N GLY A 26 -30.66 -31.28 12.02
CA GLY A 26 -30.47 -30.68 13.34
C GLY A 26 -30.70 -29.18 13.42
N TYR A 27 -30.83 -28.48 12.29
CA TYR A 27 -31.08 -27.03 12.29
C TYR A 27 -32.55 -26.75 11.98
N ARG A 28 -33.43 -26.95 12.97
CA ARG A 28 -34.81 -26.44 12.91
C ARG A 28 -34.82 -25.00 13.37
N ILE A 29 -35.18 -24.09 12.48
CA ILE A 29 -35.24 -22.63 12.76
C ILE A 29 -36.16 -22.35 13.96
N ASP A 30 -37.16 -23.21 14.19
CA ASP A 30 -38.15 -23.10 15.26
C ASP A 30 -37.58 -23.38 16.67
N ASN A 31 -36.40 -24.00 16.77
CA ASN A 31 -35.75 -24.30 18.06
C ASN A 31 -34.68 -23.26 18.44
N GLU A 32 -34.42 -22.25 17.60
CA GLU A 32 -33.47 -21.18 17.92
C GLU A 32 -34.13 -20.16 18.86
N GLN A 33 -33.67 -20.08 20.12
CA GLN A 33 -34.10 -19.04 21.08
C GLN A 33 -33.85 -17.62 20.57
N LEU A 34 -32.96 -17.44 19.60
CA LEU A 34 -32.59 -16.15 19.04
C LEU A 34 -32.56 -16.23 17.52
N PRO A 35 -33.11 -15.24 16.79
CA PRO A 35 -33.02 -15.18 15.35
C PRO A 35 -31.56 -15.20 14.87
N LYS A 36 -31.28 -15.91 13.77
CA LYS A 36 -29.95 -16.03 13.14
C LYS A 36 -29.18 -14.72 13.00
N GLY A 37 -29.87 -13.62 12.73
CA GLY A 37 -29.30 -12.28 12.68
C GLY A 37 -28.74 -11.81 14.04
N ALA A 38 -29.53 -11.96 15.10
CA ALA A 38 -29.13 -11.66 16.47
C ALA A 38 -27.97 -12.57 16.92
N MET A 39 -28.01 -13.86 16.56
CA MET A 39 -26.96 -14.81 16.89
C MET A 39 -25.62 -14.43 16.22
N ARG A 40 -25.65 -13.94 14.97
CA ARG A 40 -24.47 -13.44 14.27
C ARG A 40 -23.88 -12.19 14.92
N VAL A 41 -24.73 -11.32 15.47
CA VAL A 41 -24.29 -10.11 16.18
C VAL A 41 -23.70 -10.47 17.55
N LEU A 42 -24.42 -11.29 18.33
CA LEU A 42 -24.02 -11.71 19.68
C LEU A 42 -22.72 -12.55 19.66
N MET A 43 -22.62 -13.52 18.74
CA MET A 43 -21.44 -14.39 18.58
C MET A 43 -20.39 -13.82 17.61
N GLY A 44 -20.59 -12.60 17.08
CA GLY A 44 -19.73 -12.02 16.05
C GLY A 44 -18.25 -11.95 16.46
N GLY A 45 -17.99 -11.65 17.73
CA GLY A 45 -16.64 -11.65 18.30
C GLY A 45 -15.97 -13.03 18.26
N GLN A 46 -16.69 -14.09 18.65
CA GLN A 46 -16.19 -15.46 18.63
C GLN A 46 -15.96 -15.96 17.20
N ILE A 47 -16.87 -15.65 16.27
CA ILE A 47 -16.74 -15.99 14.85
C ILE A 47 -15.50 -15.33 14.25
N GLN A 48 -15.26 -14.05 14.57
CA GLN A 48 -14.07 -13.34 14.10
C GLN A 48 -12.78 -13.89 14.72
N ALA A 49 -12.79 -14.24 16.01
CA ALA A 49 -11.65 -14.86 16.68
C ALA A 49 -11.30 -16.22 16.06
N ALA A 50 -12.29 -17.11 15.91
CA ALA A 50 -12.11 -18.42 15.28
C ALA A 50 -11.58 -18.30 13.83
N TYR A 51 -12.06 -17.31 13.07
CA TYR A 51 -11.54 -17.03 11.73
C TYR A 51 -10.08 -16.58 11.74
N ARG A 52 -9.70 -15.69 12.67
CA ARG A 52 -8.31 -15.23 12.84
C ARG A 52 -7.40 -16.39 13.22
N ASP A 53 -7.83 -17.28 14.11
CA ASP A 53 -7.06 -18.44 14.55
C ASP A 53 -6.90 -19.47 13.43
N LYS A 54 -7.97 -19.78 12.69
CA LYS A 54 -7.90 -20.63 11.49
C LYS A 54 -6.93 -20.05 10.45
N LYS A 55 -6.93 -18.73 10.28
CA LYS A 55 -6.03 -18.03 9.37
C LYS A 55 -4.57 -18.03 9.86
N LYS A 56 -4.33 -17.94 11.17
CA LYS A 56 -3.00 -18.07 11.78
C LYS A 56 -2.45 -19.49 11.63
N ARG A 57 -3.26 -20.52 11.94
CA ARG A 57 -2.88 -21.93 11.78
C ARG A 57 -2.51 -22.25 10.33
N LYS A 58 -3.33 -21.83 9.36
CA LYS A 58 -3.04 -22.03 7.93
C LYS A 58 -1.78 -21.31 7.43
N ARG A 59 -1.29 -20.29 8.14
CA ARG A 59 -0.05 -19.58 7.82
C ARG A 59 1.17 -20.14 8.56
N GLY A 60 1.02 -20.54 9.82
CA GLY A 60 2.12 -21.06 10.63
C GLY A 60 2.53 -22.49 10.30
N ASP A 61 1.59 -23.31 9.82
CA ASP A 61 1.81 -24.71 9.46
C ASP A 61 2.62 -24.89 8.16
N SER A 62 2.80 -23.82 7.36
CA SER A 62 3.61 -23.91 6.14
C SER A 62 5.08 -23.55 6.30
N ASP A 63 5.46 -22.98 7.45
CA ASP A 63 6.73 -22.28 7.59
C ASP A 63 7.67 -22.91 8.63
N LYS A 64 7.21 -23.84 9.48
CA LYS A 64 8.03 -24.41 10.58
C LYS A 64 8.67 -25.78 10.31
N ASP A 65 8.13 -26.61 9.43
CA ASP A 65 8.66 -27.98 9.21
C ASP A 65 9.57 -28.12 7.97
N GLY A 66 9.82 -27.04 7.22
CA GLY A 66 10.46 -27.12 5.91
C GLY A 66 11.94 -26.74 5.83
N ASP A 67 12.57 -26.20 6.87
CA ASP A 67 13.85 -25.49 6.68
C ASP A 67 15.10 -26.36 6.86
N LYS A 68 15.05 -27.36 7.76
CA LYS A 68 16.19 -28.28 7.97
C LYS A 68 16.26 -29.42 6.92
N SER A 69 15.13 -29.85 6.37
CA SER A 69 15.08 -30.91 5.35
C SER A 69 15.51 -30.44 3.96
N LYS A 70 15.33 -29.14 3.64
CA LYS A 70 15.73 -28.57 2.34
C LYS A 70 17.25 -28.54 2.13
N ALA A 71 18.04 -28.31 3.18
CA ALA A 71 19.49 -28.19 3.06
C ALA A 71 20.17 -29.53 2.72
N GLU A 72 19.67 -30.64 3.28
CA GLU A 72 20.16 -31.99 2.93
C GLU A 72 19.60 -32.47 1.58
N GLU A 73 18.42 -32.00 1.19
CA GLU A 73 17.81 -32.33 -0.11
C GLU A 73 18.56 -31.71 -1.30
N LEU A 74 19.26 -30.59 -1.09
CA LEU A 74 20.02 -29.87 -2.13
C LEU A 74 21.46 -30.37 -2.32
N LYS A 75 21.77 -31.60 -1.92
CA LYS A 75 22.99 -32.29 -2.34
C LYS A 75 22.71 -33.15 -3.58
N ILE A 76 23.71 -33.27 -4.46
CA ILE A 76 23.65 -34.19 -5.60
C ILE A 76 23.53 -35.61 -5.05
N ARG A 77 22.46 -36.32 -5.42
CA ARG A 77 22.27 -37.71 -5.00
C ARG A 77 23.16 -38.64 -5.82
N PRO A 78 23.66 -39.75 -5.25
CA PRO A 78 24.43 -40.72 -6.02
C PRO A 78 23.56 -41.27 -7.17
N GLY A 79 24.09 -41.23 -8.39
CA GLY A 79 23.39 -41.67 -9.61
C GLY A 79 22.43 -40.64 -10.22
N GLU A 80 22.29 -39.44 -9.63
CA GLU A 80 21.50 -38.36 -10.22
C GLU A 80 22.30 -37.60 -11.28
N ARG A 81 21.65 -37.25 -12.40
CA ARG A 81 22.25 -36.37 -13.42
C ARG A 81 22.17 -34.92 -12.93
N LEU A 82 23.16 -34.10 -13.30
CA LEU A 82 23.21 -32.67 -12.92
C LEU A 82 21.93 -31.89 -13.29
N GLY A 83 21.27 -32.25 -14.40
CA GLY A 83 20.01 -31.63 -14.81
C GLY A 83 18.84 -31.92 -13.87
N ASP A 84 18.77 -33.11 -13.27
CA ASP A 84 17.71 -33.46 -12.32
C ASP A 84 17.94 -32.76 -10.97
N PHE A 85 19.22 -32.63 -10.59
CA PHE A 85 19.61 -31.84 -9.43
C PHE A 85 19.17 -30.37 -9.58
N HIS A 86 19.47 -29.73 -10.72
CA HIS A 86 19.03 -28.36 -10.99
C HIS A 86 17.50 -28.21 -10.92
N ARG A 87 16.73 -29.17 -11.45
CA ARG A 87 15.26 -29.15 -11.34
C ARG A 87 14.77 -29.19 -9.90
N ARG A 88 15.37 -30.04 -9.05
CA ARG A 88 15.02 -30.09 -7.61
C ARG A 88 15.39 -28.80 -6.88
N VAL A 89 16.56 -28.23 -7.20
CA VAL A 89 16.98 -26.93 -6.67
C VAL A 89 15.97 -25.85 -7.04
N ASP A 90 15.59 -25.78 -8.31
CA ASP A 90 14.62 -24.81 -8.82
C ASP A 90 13.27 -24.98 -8.14
N ASP A 91 12.76 -26.21 -8.02
CA ASP A 91 11.46 -26.48 -7.39
C ASP A 91 11.45 -26.14 -5.89
N SER A 92 12.55 -26.39 -5.17
CA SER A 92 12.72 -26.01 -3.76
C SER A 92 12.69 -24.48 -3.58
N MET A 93 13.41 -23.75 -4.43
CA MET A 93 13.47 -22.28 -4.39
C MET A 93 12.25 -21.61 -5.03
N ARG A 94 11.47 -22.33 -5.84
CA ARG A 94 10.37 -21.79 -6.65
C ARG A 94 9.34 -21.06 -5.81
N ARG A 95 9.03 -21.57 -4.61
CA ARG A 95 8.06 -20.95 -3.71
C ARG A 95 8.56 -19.59 -3.23
N ASP A 96 9.83 -19.50 -2.86
CA ASP A 96 10.42 -18.29 -2.30
C ASP A 96 10.62 -17.23 -3.39
N ILE A 97 11.07 -17.66 -4.57
CA ILE A 97 11.15 -16.82 -5.77
C ILE A 97 9.76 -16.28 -6.12
N ASN A 98 8.74 -17.14 -6.19
CA ASN A 98 7.37 -16.70 -6.46
C ASN A 98 6.82 -15.79 -5.36
N SER A 99 7.17 -16.02 -4.10
CA SER A 99 6.77 -15.16 -2.98
C SER A 99 7.35 -13.77 -3.11
N THR A 100 8.65 -13.68 -3.44
CA THR A 100 9.40 -12.44 -3.64
C THR A 100 8.88 -11.67 -4.85
N ILE A 101 8.64 -12.35 -5.96
CA ILE A 101 8.00 -11.75 -7.15
C ILE A 101 6.63 -11.20 -6.75
N ARG A 102 5.80 -11.98 -6.06
CA ARG A 102 4.44 -11.58 -5.63
C ARG A 102 4.42 -10.50 -4.54
N SER A 103 5.49 -10.31 -3.77
CA SER A 103 5.62 -9.22 -2.81
C SER A 103 6.11 -7.95 -3.49
N ASN A 104 6.97 -8.09 -4.51
CA ASN A 104 7.59 -6.99 -5.24
C ASN A 104 6.78 -6.55 -6.47
N THR A 105 5.69 -7.25 -6.82
CA THR A 105 4.75 -6.77 -7.82
C THR A 105 4.22 -5.40 -7.42
N SER A 106 4.34 -4.44 -8.35
CA SER A 106 3.98 -3.03 -8.19
C SER A 106 2.58 -2.82 -7.65
N GLU A 107 1.62 -3.69 -7.94
CA GLU A 107 0.24 -3.57 -7.44
C GLU A 107 0.13 -3.71 -5.92
N LYS A 108 0.87 -4.64 -5.30
CA LYS A 108 0.81 -4.78 -3.84
C LYS A 108 1.64 -3.72 -3.13
N ALA A 109 2.74 -3.29 -3.74
CA ALA A 109 3.51 -2.14 -3.27
C ALA A 109 2.66 -0.86 -3.34
N ALA A 110 1.97 -0.62 -4.45
CA ALA A 110 1.05 0.50 -4.62
C ALA A 110 -0.12 0.44 -3.64
N LYS A 111 -0.75 -0.73 -3.45
CA LYS A 111 -1.80 -0.90 -2.43
C LYS A 111 -1.30 -0.62 -1.02
N ARG A 112 -0.07 -1.00 -0.67
CA ARG A 112 0.54 -0.69 0.63
C ARG A 112 0.82 0.80 0.78
N MET A 113 1.31 1.46 -0.28
CA MET A 113 1.53 2.92 -0.28
C MET A 113 0.21 3.68 -0.16
N ASN A 114 -0.82 3.30 -0.92
CA ASN A 114 -2.14 3.92 -0.84
C ASN A 114 -2.77 3.73 0.54
N LYS A 115 -2.68 2.52 1.12
CA LYS A 115 -3.16 2.26 2.48
C LYS A 115 -2.45 3.11 3.53
N LYS A 116 -1.13 3.31 3.40
CA LYS A 116 -0.38 4.22 4.28
C LYS A 116 -0.81 5.68 4.09
N LEU A 117 -1.03 6.11 2.86
CA LEU A 117 -1.52 7.46 2.56
C LEU A 117 -2.93 7.70 3.13
N GLU A 118 -3.82 6.71 3.08
CA GLU A 118 -5.16 6.78 3.70
C GLU A 118 -5.10 6.82 5.24
N GLU A 119 -4.22 6.03 5.85
CA GLU A 119 -3.99 6.05 7.31
C GLU A 119 -3.36 7.39 7.76
N GLU A 120 -2.45 7.96 6.96
CA GLU A 120 -1.91 9.29 7.21
C GLU A 120 -2.93 10.41 6.98
N ALA A 121 -3.83 10.27 6.00
CA ALA A 121 -4.90 11.23 5.74
C ALA A 121 -5.91 11.25 6.88
N SER A 122 -6.40 10.08 7.30
CA SER A 122 -7.36 9.95 8.41
C SER A 122 -6.78 10.38 9.76
N SER A 123 -5.50 10.12 10.02
CA SER A 123 -4.83 10.61 11.24
C SER A 123 -4.58 12.13 11.21
N LYS A 124 -4.37 12.74 10.04
CA LYS A 124 -4.31 14.20 9.91
C LYS A 124 -5.68 14.85 10.09
N GLU A 125 -6.74 14.22 9.59
CA GLU A 125 -8.11 14.74 9.69
C GLU A 125 -8.63 14.71 11.13
N THR A 126 -8.39 13.62 11.86
CA THR A 126 -8.70 13.53 13.30
C THR A 126 -7.92 14.54 14.14
N LYS A 127 -6.64 14.80 13.83
CA LYS A 127 -5.86 15.86 14.48
C LYS A 127 -6.41 17.27 14.19
N LYS A 128 -6.83 17.54 12.96
CA LYS A 128 -7.43 18.83 12.58
C LYS A 128 -8.76 19.08 13.30
N LEU A 129 -9.59 18.04 13.46
CA LEU A 129 -10.85 18.14 14.21
C LEU A 129 -10.60 18.44 15.69
N ALA A 130 -9.63 17.74 16.32
CA ALA A 130 -9.26 17.98 17.71
C ALA A 130 -8.68 19.39 17.95
N ASP A 131 -7.88 19.92 17.03
CA ASP A 131 -7.36 21.29 17.12
C ASP A 131 -8.46 22.35 16.92
N LYS A 132 -9.44 22.09 16.03
CA LYS A 132 -10.59 22.97 15.84
C LYS A 132 -11.45 23.06 17.11
N GLU A 133 -11.74 21.91 17.74
CA GLU A 133 -12.53 21.85 18.97
C GLU A 133 -11.84 22.58 20.14
N LYS A 134 -10.51 22.46 20.27
CA LYS A 134 -9.74 23.23 21.26
C LYS A 134 -9.78 24.73 21.01
N ARG A 135 -9.76 25.14 19.74
CA ARG A 135 -9.79 26.57 19.36
C ARG A 135 -11.16 27.18 19.62
N ASP A 136 -12.23 26.45 19.30
CA ASP A 136 -13.61 26.88 19.55
C ASP A 136 -13.89 26.97 21.07
N LYS A 137 -13.37 26.03 21.86
CA LYS A 137 -13.46 26.10 23.34
C LYS A 137 -12.74 27.33 23.90
N LYS A 138 -11.51 27.61 23.43
CA LYS A 138 -10.74 28.78 23.87
C LYS A 138 -11.40 30.10 23.48
N GLN A 139 -12.06 30.17 22.32
CA GLN A 139 -12.81 31.36 21.91
C GLN A 139 -14.06 31.59 22.77
N ARG A 140 -14.76 30.52 23.18
CA ARG A 140 -15.91 30.64 24.09
C ARG A 140 -15.49 31.11 25.48
N GLU A 141 -14.43 30.54 26.04
CA GLU A 141 -13.90 30.97 27.34
C GLU A 141 -13.41 32.43 27.31
N ALA A 142 -12.80 32.87 26.19
CA ALA A 142 -12.39 34.26 26.02
C ALA A 142 -13.59 35.22 25.92
N ALA A 143 -14.64 34.84 25.18
CA ALA A 143 -15.85 35.65 25.05
C ALA A 143 -16.64 35.75 26.37
N GLU A 144 -16.66 34.68 27.16
CA GLU A 144 -17.30 34.66 28.48
C GLU A 144 -16.55 35.56 29.47
N ALA A 145 -15.21 35.51 29.48
CA ALA A 145 -14.39 36.41 30.30
C ALA A 145 -14.50 37.88 29.87
N GLU A 146 -14.69 38.16 28.58
CA GLU A 146 -14.93 39.53 28.07
C GLU A 146 -16.32 40.03 28.48
N ALA A 147 -17.35 39.17 28.41
CA ALA A 147 -18.70 39.50 28.86
C ALA A 147 -18.75 39.78 30.38
N GLU A 148 -18.02 39.00 31.19
CA GLU A 148 -17.93 39.24 32.64
C GLU A 148 -17.21 40.54 32.97
N ARG A 149 -16.16 40.90 32.22
CA ARG A 149 -15.48 42.20 32.35
C ARG A 149 -16.37 43.37 31.94
N ALA A 150 -17.13 43.23 30.86
CA ALA A 150 -18.07 44.25 30.42
C ALA A 150 -19.23 44.43 31.43
N ALA A 151 -19.71 43.34 32.04
CA ALA A 151 -20.73 43.40 33.08
C ALA A 151 -20.21 44.06 34.38
N ARG A 152 -18.95 43.82 34.77
CA ARG A 152 -18.31 44.54 35.89
C ARG A 152 -18.10 46.02 35.58
N ALA A 153 -17.65 46.36 34.38
CA ALA A 153 -17.48 47.75 33.98
C ALA A 153 -18.82 48.52 33.96
N ALA A 154 -19.93 47.87 33.59
CA ALA A 154 -21.26 48.45 33.64
C ALA A 154 -21.83 48.61 35.07
N GLN A 155 -21.30 47.90 36.06
CA GLN A 155 -21.63 48.09 37.48
C GLN A 155 -20.79 49.18 38.16
N GLU A 156 -19.66 49.58 37.57
CA GLU A 156 -18.78 50.65 38.08
C GLU A 156 -19.14 52.06 37.57
N GLU A 157 -20.10 52.21 36.64
CA GLU A 157 -20.52 53.53 36.13
C GLU A 157 -21.65 54.23 36.94
N GLU A 158 -22.05 53.72 38.12
CA GLU A 158 -23.05 54.41 38.98
C GLU A 158 -22.46 55.18 40.18
N GLU A 159 -21.14 55.13 40.42
CA GLU A 159 -20.46 56.02 41.39
C GLU A 159 -19.10 56.45 40.84
N GLY A 160 -19.01 57.69 40.34
CA GLY A 160 -17.73 58.21 39.86
C GLY A 160 -17.83 59.52 39.10
N GLN A 161 -18.32 60.55 39.79
CA GLN A 161 -18.20 61.94 39.37
C GLN A 161 -16.73 62.40 39.52
N ASP A 162 -16.26 63.18 38.54
CA ASP A 162 -15.06 64.03 38.53
C ASP A 162 -13.67 63.35 38.47
N SER A 163 -12.97 63.50 37.34
CA SER A 163 -11.80 64.41 37.28
C SER A 163 -11.05 64.32 35.95
N ASP A 164 -10.52 65.48 35.57
CA ASP A 164 -9.82 65.84 34.36
C ASP A 164 -8.60 64.98 33.99
N GLY A 165 -8.35 64.85 32.68
CA GLY A 165 -7.12 64.22 32.20
C GLY A 165 -6.98 64.15 30.69
N GLU A 166 -7.13 65.27 29.98
CA GLU A 166 -6.68 65.39 28.60
C GLU A 166 -5.18 65.07 28.50
N THR A 167 -4.86 63.89 27.98
CA THR A 167 -3.51 63.59 27.46
C THR A 167 -3.59 63.53 25.94
N MET A 168 -3.24 64.66 25.32
CA MET A 168 -3.05 64.78 23.88
C MET A 168 -2.03 63.72 23.40
N LYS A 169 -2.51 62.74 22.65
CA LYS A 169 -1.64 61.84 21.89
C LYS A 169 -1.14 62.59 20.65
N PRO A 170 0.17 62.63 20.37
CA PRO A 170 0.68 63.28 19.17
C PRO A 170 0.11 62.59 17.92
N VAL A 171 -0.40 63.40 17.01
CA VAL A 171 -0.87 62.98 15.69
C VAL A 171 0.31 62.32 14.97
N LYS A 172 0.23 61.02 14.76
CA LYS A 172 1.19 60.28 13.93
C LYS A 172 0.73 60.39 12.49
N ASP A 173 1.44 61.20 11.71
CA ASP A 173 1.29 61.36 10.26
C ASP A 173 1.79 60.12 9.48
N PHE A 174 1.18 58.96 9.70
CA PHE A 174 1.29 57.86 8.74
C PHE A 174 0.03 57.86 7.89
N ALA A 175 0.19 58.11 6.59
CA ALA A 175 -0.87 57.91 5.62
C ALA A 175 -1.49 56.53 5.84
N ALA A 176 -2.79 56.50 6.13
CA ALA A 176 -3.51 55.27 6.41
C ALA A 176 -3.45 54.38 5.16
N ALA A 177 -2.69 53.29 5.24
CA ALA A 177 -2.70 52.26 4.21
C ALA A 177 -4.12 51.70 4.10
N GLU A 178 -4.66 51.67 2.88
CA GLU A 178 -5.98 51.12 2.60
C GLU A 178 -6.04 49.67 3.08
N ARG A 179 -7.03 49.37 3.91
CA ARG A 179 -7.24 48.01 4.45
C ARG A 179 -7.80 47.12 3.34
N VAL A 180 -6.91 46.49 2.59
CA VAL A 180 -7.29 45.44 1.63
C VAL A 180 -7.89 44.26 2.42
N ARG A 181 -9.15 43.93 2.13
CA ARG A 181 -9.86 42.85 2.81
C ARG A 181 -9.22 41.51 2.41
N LEU A 182 -9.03 40.63 3.39
CA LEU A 182 -8.39 39.31 3.22
C LEU A 182 -9.06 38.43 2.14
N ASN A 183 -10.30 38.76 1.75
CA ASN A 183 -11.09 38.05 0.75
C ASN A 183 -10.90 38.57 -0.69
N ASP A 184 -10.26 39.73 -0.89
CA ASP A 184 -9.93 40.26 -2.23
C ASP A 184 -8.63 39.68 -2.79
N VAL A 185 -7.83 39.00 -1.96
CA VAL A 185 -6.68 38.21 -2.39
C VAL A 185 -7.13 36.78 -2.67
N ALA A 186 -8.11 36.64 -3.56
CA ALA A 186 -8.37 35.36 -4.22
C ALA A 186 -7.21 35.09 -5.18
N GLN A 187 -6.09 34.59 -4.66
CA GLN A 187 -5.09 33.91 -5.47
C GLN A 187 -5.78 32.67 -6.06
N ALA A 188 -6.39 32.83 -7.22
CA ALA A 188 -6.71 31.69 -8.05
C ALA A 188 -5.41 30.87 -8.20
N PRO A 189 -5.43 29.56 -7.95
CA PRO A 189 -4.24 28.74 -8.11
C PRO A 189 -3.71 28.95 -9.54
N PRO A 190 -2.40 29.21 -9.73
CA PRO A 190 -1.85 29.52 -11.03
C PRO A 190 -2.21 28.41 -12.01
N SER A 191 -2.94 28.74 -13.08
CA SER A 191 -3.36 27.76 -14.06
C SER A 191 -2.15 27.32 -14.88
N LEU A 192 -1.76 26.05 -14.74
CA LEU A 192 -0.71 25.49 -15.58
C LEU A 192 -1.15 25.51 -17.05
N PRO A 193 -0.30 26.00 -17.98
CA PRO A 193 -0.61 26.01 -19.39
C PRO A 193 -0.86 24.57 -19.87
N ARG A 194 -2.07 24.31 -20.38
CA ARG A 194 -2.43 23.02 -20.95
C ARG A 194 -1.53 22.74 -22.16
N MET A 195 -0.52 21.89 -21.97
CA MET A 195 0.31 21.40 -23.07
C MET A 195 -0.59 20.73 -24.09
N LYS A 196 -0.68 21.33 -25.29
CA LYS A 196 -1.31 20.71 -26.46
C LYS A 196 -0.53 19.43 -26.74
N ARG A 197 -1.16 18.28 -26.50
CA ARG A 197 -0.64 16.96 -26.89
C ARG A 197 -0.42 16.97 -28.40
N GLN A 198 0.81 17.26 -28.83
CA GLN A 198 1.21 17.10 -30.21
C GLN A 198 1.40 15.61 -30.47
N ALA A 199 0.32 14.95 -30.88
CA ALA A 199 0.39 13.70 -31.61
C ALA A 199 0.92 14.01 -33.03
N LYS A 200 2.25 14.14 -33.16
CA LYS A 200 2.97 13.96 -34.43
C LYS A 200 3.75 12.66 -34.27
N ARG A 201 3.21 11.54 -34.76
CA ARG A 201 3.51 11.01 -36.10
C ARG A 201 5.02 10.95 -36.35
N TYR A 202 5.64 9.91 -35.80
CA TYR A 202 6.69 9.18 -36.52
C TYR A 202 6.23 7.74 -36.58
N GLY A 203 5.99 7.28 -37.82
CA GLY A 203 5.47 5.95 -38.11
C GLY A 203 6.48 4.87 -37.75
N VAL A 204 5.99 3.85 -37.07
CA VAL A 204 6.38 2.46 -37.30
C VAL A 204 5.07 1.69 -37.25
N GLU A 205 4.76 1.10 -38.39
CA GLU A 205 3.54 0.38 -38.69
C GLU A 205 3.40 -0.88 -37.82
N ASP A 206 2.16 -1.11 -37.38
CA ASP A 206 1.51 -2.40 -37.30
C ASP A 206 2.36 -3.60 -36.87
N SER A 207 2.46 -3.75 -35.56
CA SER A 207 2.52 -5.07 -34.95
C SER A 207 1.56 -5.12 -33.79
N ASN A 208 0.45 -5.80 -34.07
CA ASN A 208 -0.56 -6.30 -33.15
C ASN A 208 0.08 -7.00 -31.93
N ALA A 209 0.44 -6.23 -30.90
CA ALA A 209 0.89 -6.74 -29.61
C ALA A 209 0.47 -5.74 -28.54
N GLY A 210 -0.60 -6.08 -27.83
CA GLY A 210 -1.29 -5.20 -26.90
C GLY A 210 -0.38 -4.51 -25.88
N SER A 211 -0.79 -3.30 -25.51
CA SER A 211 -0.66 -2.76 -24.16
C SER A 211 0.67 -3.07 -23.45
N ARG A 212 1.79 -2.62 -24.03
CA ARG A 212 3.00 -2.38 -23.25
C ARG A 212 3.05 -0.90 -22.92
N VAL A 213 2.48 -0.58 -21.76
CA VAL A 213 2.82 0.59 -20.96
C VAL A 213 4.32 0.82 -21.11
N GLY A 214 4.71 1.89 -21.81
CA GLY A 214 6.10 2.30 -21.92
C GLY A 214 6.68 2.34 -20.52
N ALA A 215 7.76 1.58 -20.28
CA ALA A 215 8.47 1.64 -19.01
C ALA A 215 8.79 3.13 -18.72
N PRO A 216 8.56 3.62 -17.48
CA PRO A 216 8.85 5.02 -17.16
C PRO A 216 10.30 5.33 -17.55
N LEU A 217 10.56 6.52 -18.09
CA LEU A 217 11.85 6.93 -18.69
C LEU A 217 13.07 6.55 -17.84
N MET A 218 12.94 6.61 -16.50
CA MET A 218 13.96 6.17 -15.54
C MET A 218 14.33 4.68 -15.67
N ARG A 219 13.33 3.82 -15.83
CA ARG A 219 13.53 2.37 -16.02
C ARG A 219 14.16 2.06 -17.37
N GLN A 220 13.86 2.84 -18.41
CA GLN A 220 14.56 2.69 -19.69
C GLN A 220 16.05 3.03 -19.56
N MET A 221 16.38 4.13 -18.87
CA MET A 221 17.79 4.48 -18.61
C MET A 221 18.54 3.43 -17.78
N GLU A 222 17.88 2.80 -16.79
CA GLU A 222 18.45 1.70 -16.03
C GLU A 222 18.72 0.47 -16.92
N LEU A 223 17.74 0.08 -17.75
CA LEU A 223 17.91 -1.02 -18.70
C LEU A 223 19.00 -0.74 -19.74
N GLU A 224 19.14 0.51 -20.19
CA GLU A 224 20.20 0.93 -21.12
C GLU A 224 21.60 0.81 -20.47
N LYS A 225 21.73 1.18 -19.18
CA LYS A 225 22.98 1.02 -18.42
C LYS A 225 23.34 -0.46 -18.24
N GLU A 226 22.36 -1.30 -17.92
CA GLU A 226 22.55 -2.75 -17.81
C GLU A 226 22.96 -3.35 -19.15
N ARG A 227 22.29 -2.94 -20.23
CA ARG A 227 22.63 -3.34 -21.61
C ARG A 227 24.07 -2.97 -21.96
N GLN A 228 24.52 -1.76 -21.66
CA GLN A 228 25.90 -1.33 -21.89
C GLN A 228 26.91 -2.16 -21.07
N ARG A 229 26.62 -2.47 -19.80
CA ARG A 229 27.47 -3.34 -18.97
C ARG A 229 27.62 -4.73 -19.57
N VAL A 230 26.51 -5.35 -20.02
CA VAL A 230 26.53 -6.68 -20.64
C VAL A 230 27.32 -6.68 -21.94
N ILE A 231 27.14 -5.66 -22.78
CA ILE A 231 27.88 -5.52 -24.03
C ILE A 231 29.38 -5.40 -23.75
N ASN A 232 29.79 -4.61 -22.77
CA ASN A 232 31.19 -4.44 -22.40
C ASN A 232 31.80 -5.75 -21.87
N LEU A 233 31.07 -6.47 -21.02
CA LEU A 233 31.50 -7.75 -20.49
C LEU A 233 31.65 -8.80 -21.60
N TYR A 234 30.70 -8.85 -22.54
CA TYR A 234 30.77 -9.72 -23.71
C TYR A 234 31.95 -9.37 -24.63
N ARG A 235 32.20 -8.08 -24.88
CA ARG A 235 33.35 -7.63 -25.67
C ARG A 235 34.67 -8.01 -25.00
N ALA A 236 34.80 -7.83 -23.69
CA ALA A 236 35.98 -8.23 -22.94
C ALA A 236 36.20 -9.76 -22.98
N GLN A 237 35.13 -10.53 -22.79
CA GLN A 237 35.20 -12.00 -22.86
C GLN A 237 35.57 -12.48 -24.27
N LYS A 238 35.03 -11.84 -25.32
CA LYS A 238 35.38 -12.14 -26.70
C LYS A 238 36.83 -11.76 -27.02
N GLY A 239 37.32 -10.64 -26.48
CA GLY A 239 38.71 -10.22 -26.60
C GLY A 239 39.66 -11.26 -26.00
N LYS A 240 39.44 -11.66 -24.75
CA LYS A 240 40.23 -12.72 -24.09
C LYS A 240 40.22 -14.02 -24.87
N ARG A 241 39.05 -14.46 -25.35
CA ARG A 241 38.94 -15.68 -26.16
C ARG A 241 39.73 -15.60 -27.46
N LEU A 242 39.84 -14.40 -28.05
CA LEU A 242 40.62 -14.18 -29.27
C LEU A 242 42.13 -14.17 -28.96
N GLU A 243 42.55 -13.51 -27.88
CA GLU A 243 43.94 -13.51 -27.39
C GLU A 243 44.41 -14.93 -27.06
N ASP A 244 43.60 -15.72 -26.35
CA ASP A 244 43.88 -17.12 -26.05
C ASP A 244 44.03 -17.96 -27.33
N TRP A 245 43.17 -17.70 -28.33
CA TRP A 245 43.22 -18.39 -29.62
C TRP A 245 44.48 -18.03 -30.42
N VAL A 246 44.87 -16.75 -30.44
CA VAL A 246 46.11 -16.29 -31.11
C VAL A 246 47.34 -16.85 -30.39
N SER A 247 47.41 -16.76 -29.06
CA SER A 247 48.54 -17.27 -28.27
C SER A 247 48.69 -18.79 -28.38
N SER A 248 47.58 -19.53 -28.45
CA SER A 248 47.61 -20.98 -28.69
C SER A 248 48.10 -21.33 -30.10
N LYS A 249 47.90 -20.46 -31.09
CA LYS A 249 48.37 -20.66 -32.46
C LYS A 249 49.87 -20.39 -32.58
N GLU A 250 50.36 -19.32 -31.97
CA GLU A 250 51.79 -18.95 -31.97
C GLU A 250 52.68 -19.94 -31.21
N LYS A 251 52.16 -20.62 -30.18
CA LYS A 251 52.91 -21.66 -29.44
C LYS A 251 52.91 -23.03 -30.12
N GLY A 252 52.12 -23.20 -31.18
CA GLY A 252 51.99 -24.45 -31.93
C GLY A 252 52.84 -24.49 -33.22
N GLU A 253 53.51 -23.39 -33.57
CA GLU A 253 54.54 -23.29 -34.62
C GLU A 253 55.94 -23.32 -33.99
#